data_AF-A0AAV5IQ71-F1
#
_entry.id   AF-A0AAV5IQ71-F1
#
_cell.length_a   1.000
_cell.length_b   1.000
_cell.length_c   1.000
_cell.angle_alpha   90.00
_cell.angle_beta   90.00
_cell.angle_gamma   90.00
#
_symmetry.space_group_name_H-M   'P 1'
#
loop_
_entity.id
_entity.type
_entity.pdbx_description
1 polymer ?
#
loop_
_entity_poly.entity_id
_entity_poly.type
_entity_poly.pdbx_seq_one_letter_code
_entity_poly.pdbx_strand_id
1 'polypeptide(L)'
;MCFKVYGYISMTQAVTFLQDFKLGHYMKIPPRTMFMAQIVGTLIAGFVYLGTAWWLLETISDICETTASNSVWTCPSDTVFYDASVIWGLIGPRRIFGDLGYYEAVNWYFLGGAIAPLLVWLAAKAFPQQEWIRLINMPVMLGATGMMPPATAVNYTAWIIVGFLSGFVVYRYRPDLWQKYNYVLSGGLDAGLAFMGVLIYLCLGLEDISLNWWGNDLDGCPLASCPTAKGVVVEGCPVVY
;
A
#
# COMPACT_ATOMS: atom_id res chain seq x y z
N MET A 1 7.21 13.94 -12.12
CA MET A 1 5.90 13.28 -12.35
C MET A 1 5.82 12.54 -13.66
N CYS A 2 6.04 13.18 -14.81
CA CYS A 2 5.79 12.57 -16.12
C CYS A 2 6.48 11.21 -16.31
N PHE A 3 7.74 11.07 -15.88
CA PHE A 3 8.46 9.78 -15.95
C PHE A 3 7.75 8.65 -15.19
N LYS A 4 7.32 8.88 -13.94
CA LYS A 4 6.63 7.86 -13.15
C LYS A 4 5.25 7.53 -13.71
N VAL A 5 4.52 8.56 -14.17
CA VAL A 5 3.17 8.37 -14.76
C VAL A 5 3.24 7.59 -16.07
N TYR A 6 4.04 8.05 -17.04
CA TYR A 6 4.10 7.40 -18.36
C TYR A 6 4.97 6.13 -18.38
N GLY A 7 6.01 6.08 -17.57
CA GLY A 7 6.95 4.95 -17.55
C GLY A 7 6.47 3.81 -16.65
N TYR A 8 6.11 4.11 -15.40
CA TYR A 8 5.76 3.09 -14.41
C TYR A 8 4.26 2.79 -14.39
N ILE A 9 3.41 3.82 -14.25
CA ILE A 9 1.96 3.59 -14.08
C ILE A 9 1.35 2.98 -15.35
N SER A 10 1.72 3.45 -16.54
CA SER A 10 1.23 2.84 -17.79
C SER A 10 1.59 1.35 -17.89
N MET A 11 2.79 0.96 -17.47
CA MET A 11 3.22 -0.45 -17.47
C MET A 11 2.45 -1.28 -16.44
N THR A 12 2.30 -0.75 -15.21
CA THR A 12 1.51 -1.43 -14.16
C THR A 12 0.07 -1.63 -14.61
N GLN A 13 -0.58 -0.61 -15.20
CA GLN A 13 -1.93 -0.72 -15.73
C GLN A 13 -2.03 -1.77 -16.86
N ALA A 14 -1.04 -1.81 -17.76
CA ALA A 14 -1.00 -2.83 -18.82
C ALA A 14 -0.89 -4.25 -18.25
N VAL A 15 -0.09 -4.45 -17.19
CA VAL A 15 0.03 -5.76 -16.52
C VAL A 15 -1.28 -6.15 -15.85
N THR A 16 -1.91 -5.26 -15.09
CA THR A 16 -3.20 -5.52 -14.43
C THR A 16 -4.29 -5.86 -15.45
N PHE A 17 -4.34 -5.11 -16.55
CA PHE A 17 -5.26 -5.36 -17.65
C PHE A 17 -5.07 -6.75 -18.30
N LEU A 18 -3.81 -7.19 -18.47
CA LEU A 18 -3.51 -8.54 -18.95
C LEU A 18 -3.91 -9.64 -17.94
N GLN A 19 -3.73 -9.38 -16.63
CA GLN A 19 -4.15 -10.30 -15.57
C GLN A 19 -5.67 -10.52 -15.60
N ASP A 20 -6.44 -9.44 -15.76
CA ASP A 20 -7.89 -9.51 -15.88
C ASP A 20 -8.34 -10.25 -17.13
N PHE A 21 -7.68 -10.06 -18.27
CA PHE A 21 -7.99 -10.84 -19.47
C PHE A 21 -7.74 -12.32 -19.29
N LYS A 22 -6.68 -12.68 -18.58
CA LYS A 22 -6.38 -14.06 -18.22
C LYS A 22 -7.49 -14.65 -17.34
N LEU A 23 -7.95 -13.89 -16.34
CA LEU A 23 -9.09 -14.28 -15.51
C LEU A 23 -10.38 -14.43 -16.33
N GLY A 24 -10.70 -13.45 -17.19
CA GLY A 24 -11.85 -13.49 -18.09
C GLY A 24 -11.82 -14.71 -19.02
N HIS A 25 -10.64 -15.10 -19.50
CA HIS A 25 -10.45 -16.32 -20.28
C HIS A 25 -10.78 -17.59 -19.47
N TYR A 26 -10.36 -17.66 -18.19
CA TYR A 26 -10.72 -18.76 -17.29
C TYR A 26 -12.23 -18.82 -17.01
N MET A 27 -12.89 -17.65 -16.90
CA MET A 27 -14.33 -17.54 -16.69
C MET A 27 -15.16 -17.67 -17.98
N LYS A 28 -14.53 -17.91 -19.13
CA LYS A 28 -15.19 -18.04 -20.45
C LYS A 28 -15.96 -16.78 -20.89
N ILE A 29 -15.53 -15.61 -20.44
CA ILE A 29 -16.12 -14.33 -20.84
C ILE A 29 -15.56 -13.94 -22.23
N PRO A 30 -16.39 -13.47 -23.18
CA PRO A 30 -15.91 -13.03 -24.48
C PRO A 30 -14.95 -11.83 -24.34
N PRO A 31 -13.79 -11.84 -25.03
CA PRO A 31 -12.73 -10.84 -24.81
C PRO A 31 -13.14 -9.42 -25.21
N ARG A 32 -14.03 -9.27 -26.20
CA ARG A 32 -14.53 -7.95 -26.63
C ARG A 32 -15.37 -7.28 -25.55
N THR A 33 -16.22 -8.04 -24.86
CA THR A 33 -17.07 -7.50 -23.79
C THR A 33 -16.21 -7.13 -22.57
N MET A 34 -15.22 -7.96 -22.24
CA MET A 34 -14.28 -7.66 -21.16
C MET A 34 -13.48 -6.38 -21.44
N PHE A 35 -12.96 -6.23 -22.65
CA PHE A 35 -12.27 -5.02 -23.09
C PHE A 35 -13.14 -3.77 -22.95
N MET A 36 -14.36 -3.81 -23.49
CA MET A 36 -15.27 -2.67 -23.44
C MET A 36 -15.64 -2.30 -22.01
N ALA A 37 -15.86 -3.29 -21.13
CA ALA A 37 -16.15 -3.04 -19.72
C ALA A 37 -15.00 -2.32 -19.01
N GLN A 38 -13.75 -2.73 -19.25
CA GLN A 38 -12.58 -2.09 -18.65
C GLN A 38 -12.34 -0.67 -19.20
N ILE A 39 -12.48 -0.46 -20.51
CA ILE A 39 -12.31 0.87 -21.12
C ILE A 39 -13.39 1.84 -20.62
N VAL A 40 -14.65 1.42 -20.60
CA VAL A 40 -15.75 2.26 -20.10
C VAL A 40 -15.57 2.55 -18.61
N GLY A 41 -15.23 1.54 -17.81
CA GLY A 41 -14.98 1.70 -16.37
C GLY A 41 -13.83 2.66 -16.07
N THR A 42 -12.70 2.54 -16.78
CA THR A 42 -11.55 3.43 -16.61
C THR A 42 -11.82 4.86 -17.05
N LEU A 43 -12.57 5.07 -18.14
CA LEU A 43 -13.00 6.41 -18.56
C LEU A 43 -13.87 7.07 -17.50
N ILE A 44 -14.91 6.37 -17.02
CA ILE A 44 -15.80 6.89 -15.98
C ILE A 44 -15.00 7.21 -14.70
N ALA A 45 -14.15 6.28 -14.26
CA ALA A 45 -13.30 6.49 -13.08
C ALA A 45 -12.38 7.70 -13.24
N GLY A 46 -11.78 7.90 -14.43
CA GLY A 46 -10.93 9.05 -14.72
C GLY A 46 -11.66 10.39 -14.61
N PHE A 47 -12.88 10.49 -15.17
CA PHE A 47 -13.70 11.70 -15.07
C PHE A 47 -14.15 11.97 -13.64
N VAL A 48 -14.63 10.94 -12.93
CA VAL A 48 -15.07 11.08 -11.53
C VAL A 48 -13.90 11.52 -10.66
N TYR A 49 -12.74 10.86 -10.77
CA TYR A 49 -11.55 11.20 -9.99
C TYR A 49 -11.09 12.64 -10.22
N LEU A 50 -11.02 13.08 -11.48
CA LEU A 50 -10.63 14.45 -11.83
C LEU A 50 -11.63 15.47 -11.26
N GLY A 51 -12.93 15.19 -11.39
CA GLY A 51 -13.98 16.06 -10.86
C GLY A 51 -13.91 16.18 -9.34
N THR A 52 -13.74 15.05 -8.63
CA THR A 52 -13.61 15.06 -7.17
C THR A 52 -12.34 15.74 -6.69
N ALA A 53 -11.21 15.51 -7.37
CA ALA A 53 -9.94 16.14 -7.00
C ALA A 53 -10.00 17.66 -7.18
N TRP A 54 -10.57 18.12 -8.30
CA TRP A 54 -10.73 19.55 -8.56
C TRP A 54 -11.68 20.21 -7.54
N TRP A 55 -12.81 19.55 -7.25
CA TRP A 55 -13.75 20.04 -6.24
C TRP A 55 -13.11 20.15 -4.85
N LEU A 56 -12.33 19.16 -4.43
CA LEU A 56 -11.70 19.14 -3.12
C LEU A 56 -10.64 20.24 -2.96
N LEU A 57 -9.84 20.48 -4.00
CA LEU A 57 -8.82 21.53 -4.03
C LEU A 57 -9.41 22.94 -3.99
N GLU A 58 -10.59 23.16 -4.58
CA GLU A 58 -11.28 24.45 -4.56
C GLU A 58 -12.01 24.70 -3.22
N THR A 59 -12.53 23.63 -2.60
CA THR A 59 -13.38 23.71 -1.40
C THR A 59 -12.56 23.83 -0.11
N ILE A 60 -11.40 23.16 -0.03
CA ILE A 60 -10.58 23.07 1.17
C ILE A 60 -9.28 23.83 0.95
N SER A 61 -9.11 24.96 1.65
CA SER A 61 -7.85 25.70 1.67
C SER A 61 -6.77 24.90 2.41
N ASP A 62 -5.54 24.92 1.89
CA ASP A 62 -4.35 24.29 2.48
C ASP A 62 -4.45 22.75 2.66
N ILE A 63 -5.16 22.09 1.74
CA ILE A 63 -5.19 20.62 1.71
C ILE A 63 -3.80 20.03 1.49
N CYS A 64 -3.50 18.92 2.18
CA CYS A 64 -2.20 18.24 2.16
C CYS A 64 -1.05 18.99 2.85
N GLU A 65 -1.28 20.16 3.45
CA GLU A 65 -0.23 20.92 4.13
C GLU A 65 -0.01 20.43 5.57
N THR A 66 1.19 19.94 5.86
CA THR A 66 1.57 19.27 7.12
C THR A 66 1.97 20.22 8.25
N THR A 67 2.07 21.52 7.99
CA THR A 67 2.45 22.55 8.98
C THR A 67 1.28 22.92 9.91
N ALA A 68 0.03 22.70 9.49
CA ALA A 68 -1.13 22.83 10.34
C ALA A 68 -1.34 21.51 11.13
N SER A 69 -0.77 21.44 12.33
CA SER A 69 -0.85 20.30 13.27
C SER A 69 -2.26 19.80 13.63
N ASN A 70 -3.33 20.46 13.16
CA ASN A 70 -4.73 20.15 13.42
C ASN A 70 -5.56 19.84 12.15
N SER A 71 -4.97 19.79 10.95
CA SER A 71 -5.76 19.48 9.74
C SER A 71 -6.02 17.98 9.62
N VAL A 72 -7.30 17.59 9.50
CA VAL A 72 -7.70 16.19 9.26
C VAL A 72 -7.28 15.71 7.85
N TRP A 73 -6.99 16.66 6.96
CA TRP A 73 -6.77 16.45 5.54
C TRP A 73 -5.31 16.17 5.18
N THR A 74 -4.91 14.90 5.25
CA THR A 74 -3.57 14.43 4.88
C THR A 74 -3.56 13.71 3.53
N CYS A 75 -2.45 13.84 2.77
CA CYS A 75 -2.31 13.26 1.42
C CYS A 75 -1.08 12.33 1.31
N PRO A 76 -1.03 11.24 2.10
CA PRO A 76 0.15 10.38 2.19
C PRO A 76 0.48 9.64 0.89
N SER A 77 -0.53 9.27 0.09
CA SER A 77 -0.30 8.60 -1.18
C SER A 77 0.33 9.53 -2.22
N ASP A 78 -0.11 10.79 -2.26
CA ASP A 78 0.37 11.78 -3.22
C ASP A 78 1.78 12.28 -2.88
N THR A 79 2.10 12.46 -1.60
CA THR A 79 3.46 12.80 -1.15
C THR A 79 4.45 11.69 -1.49
N VAL A 80 4.13 10.43 -1.19
CA VAL A 80 4.97 9.28 -1.57
C VAL A 80 5.07 9.16 -3.10
N PHE A 81 3.99 9.44 -3.83
CA PHE A 81 4.04 9.46 -5.28
C PHE A 81 4.98 10.54 -5.82
N TYR A 82 4.96 11.71 -5.17
CA TYR A 82 5.80 12.85 -5.49
C TYR A 82 7.27 12.57 -5.23
N ASP A 83 7.60 12.13 -4.01
CA ASP A 83 8.97 11.85 -3.59
C ASP A 83 9.60 10.78 -4.47
N ALA A 84 8.89 9.68 -4.72
CA ALA A 84 9.36 8.65 -5.63
C ALA A 84 9.63 9.18 -7.05
N SER A 85 8.82 10.12 -7.55
CA SER A 85 9.06 10.74 -8.86
C SER A 85 10.31 11.61 -8.88
N VAL A 86 10.63 12.28 -7.78
CA VAL A 86 11.85 13.10 -7.64
C VAL A 86 13.09 12.20 -7.53
N ILE A 87 13.02 11.17 -6.69
CA ILE A 87 14.08 10.18 -6.47
C ILE A 87 14.48 9.50 -7.78
N TRP A 88 13.50 8.88 -8.45
CA TRP A 88 13.78 8.05 -9.64
C TRP A 88 13.86 8.85 -10.93
N GLY A 89 13.20 10.02 -11.01
CA GLY A 89 13.14 10.83 -12.22
C GLY A 89 14.15 11.97 -12.28
N LEU A 90 14.22 12.81 -11.24
CA LEU A 90 15.01 14.05 -11.26
C LEU A 90 16.43 13.87 -10.74
N ILE A 91 16.59 13.25 -9.57
CA ILE A 91 17.88 13.04 -8.90
C ILE A 91 18.62 11.86 -9.55
N GLY A 92 17.87 10.80 -9.82
CA GLY A 92 18.37 9.56 -10.40
C GLY A 92 18.99 8.62 -9.36
N PRO A 93 18.98 7.31 -9.62
CA PRO A 93 19.38 6.29 -8.64
C PRO A 93 20.84 6.41 -8.21
N ARG A 94 21.75 6.88 -9.07
CA ARG A 94 23.18 7.00 -8.74
C ARG A 94 23.45 7.98 -7.58
N ARG A 95 22.66 9.05 -7.45
CA ARG A 95 22.85 10.04 -6.39
C ARG A 95 22.16 9.70 -5.07
N ILE A 96 21.36 8.63 -5.05
CA ILE A 96 20.63 8.20 -3.85
C ILE A 96 21.17 6.86 -3.38
N PHE A 97 21.24 5.89 -4.28
CA PHE A 97 21.67 4.51 -4.02
C PHE A 97 23.06 4.21 -4.59
N GLY A 98 23.68 5.11 -5.36
CA GLY A 98 25.01 4.86 -5.94
C GLY A 98 26.15 5.40 -5.08
N ASP A 99 27.33 5.49 -5.71
CA ASP A 99 28.60 5.97 -5.15
C ASP A 99 28.54 7.39 -4.55
N LEU A 100 27.58 8.19 -5.01
CA LEU A 100 27.40 9.58 -4.60
C LEU A 100 26.26 9.77 -3.58
N GLY A 101 25.57 8.70 -3.18
CA GLY A 101 24.37 8.76 -2.35
C GLY A 101 24.57 8.28 -0.92
N TYR A 102 23.67 8.71 -0.04
CA TYR A 102 23.67 8.29 1.38
C TYR A 102 23.08 6.89 1.62
N TYR A 103 22.34 6.33 0.64
CA TYR A 103 21.61 5.07 0.77
C TYR A 103 22.27 3.92 -0.01
N GLU A 104 23.57 3.96 -0.26
CA GLU A 104 24.30 2.88 -0.95
C GLU A 104 24.13 1.52 -0.25
N ALA A 105 24.12 1.54 1.09
CA ALA A 105 23.96 0.35 1.91
C ALA A 105 22.64 -0.41 1.63
N VAL A 106 21.61 0.29 1.12
CA VAL A 106 20.31 -0.31 0.81
C VAL A 106 20.41 -1.35 -0.32
N ASN A 107 21.38 -1.21 -1.23
CA ASN A 107 21.55 -2.20 -2.30
C ASN A 107 21.94 -3.58 -1.78
N TRP A 108 22.54 -3.69 -0.58
CA TRP A 108 22.87 -4.99 0.02
C TRP A 108 21.63 -5.81 0.37
N TYR A 109 20.46 -5.18 0.52
CA TYR A 109 19.20 -5.91 0.69
C TYR A 109 18.82 -6.73 -0.55
N PHE A 110 19.31 -6.41 -1.75
CA PHE A 110 19.14 -7.30 -2.91
C PHE A 110 19.87 -8.63 -2.70
N LEU A 111 21.08 -8.59 -2.16
CA LEU A 111 21.83 -9.79 -1.79
C LEU A 111 21.14 -10.53 -0.65
N GLY A 112 20.67 -9.80 0.36
CA GLY A 112 19.88 -10.36 1.47
C GLY A 112 18.63 -11.10 0.97
N GLY A 113 17.90 -10.50 0.02
CA GLY A 113 16.74 -11.11 -0.63
C GLY A 113 17.09 -12.34 -1.47
N ALA A 114 18.25 -12.38 -2.11
CA ALA A 114 18.73 -13.56 -2.84
C ALA A 114 19.17 -14.70 -1.89
N ILE A 115 19.72 -14.37 -0.73
CA ILE A 115 20.19 -15.32 0.27
C ILE A 115 19.03 -15.87 1.12
N ALA A 116 18.00 -15.07 1.41
CA ALA A 116 16.91 -15.46 2.30
C ALA A 116 16.20 -16.79 1.92
N PRO A 117 15.88 -17.06 0.63
CA PRO A 117 15.31 -18.36 0.22
C PRO A 117 16.28 -19.53 0.44
N LEU A 118 17.59 -19.30 0.29
CA LEU A 118 18.61 -20.33 0.51
C LEU A 118 18.70 -20.70 1.99
N LEU A 119 18.55 -19.73 2.90
CA LEU A 119 18.49 -19.99 4.33
C LEU A 119 17.29 -20.87 4.71
N VAL A 120 16.11 -20.62 4.12
CA VAL A 120 14.93 -21.47 4.34
C VAL A 120 15.15 -22.87 3.77
N TRP A 121 15.77 -22.99 2.60
CA TRP A 121 16.11 -24.28 2.01
C TRP A 121 17.09 -25.09 2.88
N LEU A 122 18.14 -24.45 3.40
CA LEU A 122 19.09 -25.08 4.32
C LEU A 122 18.41 -25.50 5.62
N ALA A 123 17.55 -24.65 6.20
CA ALA A 123 16.80 -24.96 7.41
C ALA A 123 15.86 -26.15 7.20
N ALA A 124 15.18 -26.23 6.06
CA ALA A 124 14.32 -27.36 5.70
C ALA A 124 15.11 -28.67 5.51
N LYS A 125 16.39 -28.59 5.14
CA LYS A 125 17.28 -29.76 5.00
C LYS A 125 17.87 -30.21 6.34
N ALA A 126 18.18 -29.28 7.23
CA ALA A 126 18.71 -29.56 8.57
C ALA A 126 17.64 -30.11 9.53
N PHE A 127 16.38 -29.65 9.40
CA PHE A 127 15.26 -30.07 10.25
C PHE A 127 14.15 -30.76 9.43
N PRO A 128 14.38 -31.99 8.93
CA PRO A 128 13.41 -32.70 8.10
C PRO A 128 12.12 -33.08 8.85
N GLN A 129 12.13 -33.07 10.19
CA GLN A 129 10.95 -33.36 11.01
C GLN A 129 9.95 -32.19 11.10
N GLN A 130 10.36 -30.98 10.71
CA GLN A 130 9.55 -29.76 10.87
C GLN A 130 8.96 -29.32 9.53
N GLU A 131 7.79 -29.86 9.16
CA GLU A 131 7.17 -29.59 7.86
C GLU A 131 6.74 -28.13 7.66
N TRP A 132 6.51 -27.38 8.74
CA TRP A 132 6.11 -25.97 8.68
C TRP A 132 7.20 -25.06 8.07
N ILE A 133 8.49 -25.42 8.19
CA ILE A 133 9.59 -24.63 7.61
C ILE A 133 9.51 -24.61 6.08
N ARG A 134 8.95 -25.67 5.47
CA ARG A 134 8.73 -25.74 4.01
C ARG A 134 7.60 -24.84 3.53
N LEU A 135 6.71 -24.39 4.42
CA LEU A 135 5.60 -23.49 4.08
C LEU A 135 6.04 -22.02 4.06
N ILE A 136 7.24 -21.69 4.57
CA ILE A 136 7.74 -20.32 4.63
C ILE A 136 8.21 -19.91 3.23
N ASN A 137 7.52 -18.93 2.63
CA ASN A 137 7.88 -18.39 1.32
C ASN A 137 8.49 -16.99 1.49
N MET A 138 9.83 -16.92 1.54
CA MET A 138 10.57 -15.67 1.74
C MET A 138 10.26 -14.59 0.69
N PRO A 139 10.22 -14.88 -0.63
CA PRO A 139 9.82 -13.90 -1.64
C PRO A 139 8.44 -13.28 -1.37
N VAL A 140 7.47 -14.07 -0.91
CA VAL A 140 6.12 -13.56 -0.60
C VAL A 140 6.15 -12.65 0.63
N MET A 141 6.91 -13.01 1.67
CA MET A 141 7.03 -12.17 2.87
C MET A 141 7.73 -10.84 2.58
N LEU A 142 8.83 -10.85 1.81
CA LEU A 142 9.54 -9.63 1.41
C LEU A 142 8.72 -8.78 0.42
N GLY A 143 7.94 -9.41 -0.44
CA GLY A 143 7.02 -8.71 -1.35
C GLY A 143 5.85 -8.04 -0.62
N ALA A 144 5.38 -8.63 0.49
CA ALA A 144 4.27 -8.09 1.27
C ALA A 144 4.57 -6.70 1.85
N THR A 145 5.83 -6.38 2.15
CA THR A 145 6.24 -5.07 2.65
C THR A 145 6.36 -4.00 1.55
N GLY A 146 6.00 -4.30 0.31
CA GLY A 146 6.14 -3.37 -0.82
C GLY A 146 5.22 -2.13 -0.80
N MET A 147 4.19 -2.13 0.04
CA MET A 147 3.26 -1.00 0.24
C MET A 147 3.66 -0.08 1.40
N MET A 148 4.83 -0.32 2.00
CA MET A 148 5.40 0.49 3.07
C MET A 148 6.38 1.49 2.44
N PRO A 149 6.15 2.83 2.43
CA PRO A 149 4.94 3.64 2.68
C PRO A 149 3.98 3.68 1.46
N PRO A 150 2.70 4.09 1.61
CA PRO A 150 2.09 4.84 2.72
C PRO A 150 1.44 3.97 3.81
N ALA A 151 1.47 2.64 3.70
CA ALA A 151 0.86 1.79 4.72
C ALA A 151 1.65 1.88 6.05
N THR A 152 0.97 2.30 7.12
CA THR A 152 1.52 2.37 8.48
C THR A 152 1.54 1.00 9.16
N ALA A 153 2.21 0.92 10.32
CA ALA A 153 2.34 -0.32 11.08
C ALA A 153 0.98 -0.95 11.44
N VAL A 154 -0.02 -0.13 11.76
CA VAL A 154 -1.38 -0.58 12.10
C VAL A 154 -2.05 -1.30 10.92
N ASN A 155 -1.84 -0.84 9.69
CA ASN A 155 -2.38 -1.52 8.51
C ASN A 155 -1.80 -2.93 8.35
N TYR A 156 -0.50 -3.08 8.60
CA TYR A 156 0.17 -4.38 8.52
C TYR A 156 -0.23 -5.33 9.66
N THR A 157 -0.33 -4.84 10.89
CA THR A 157 -0.75 -5.68 12.02
C THR A 157 -2.21 -6.12 11.87
N ALA A 158 -3.10 -5.23 11.45
CA ALA A 158 -4.49 -5.56 11.14
C ALA A 158 -4.58 -6.60 10.01
N TRP A 159 -3.81 -6.42 8.93
CA TRP A 159 -3.76 -7.38 7.82
C TRP A 159 -3.30 -8.77 8.26
N ILE A 160 -2.26 -8.86 9.10
CA ILE A 160 -1.77 -10.13 9.66
C ILE A 160 -2.83 -10.79 10.54
N ILE A 161 -3.51 -10.03 11.41
CA ILE A 161 -4.54 -10.57 12.31
C ILE A 161 -5.73 -11.10 11.50
N VAL A 162 -6.26 -10.30 10.56
CA VAL A 162 -7.40 -10.71 9.72
C VAL A 162 -7.00 -11.89 8.82
N GLY A 163 -5.80 -11.86 8.26
CA GLY A 163 -5.23 -12.96 7.48
C GLY A 163 -5.09 -14.25 8.28
N PHE A 164 -4.66 -14.17 9.54
CA PHE A 164 -4.58 -15.32 10.45
C PHE A 164 -5.97 -15.86 10.81
N LEU A 165 -6.91 -14.98 11.18
CA LEU A 165 -8.28 -15.37 11.52
C LEU A 165 -8.97 -16.05 10.33
N SER A 166 -8.90 -15.48 9.13
CA SER A 166 -9.50 -16.08 7.95
C SER A 166 -8.74 -17.33 7.48
N GLY A 167 -7.43 -17.19 7.26
CA GLY A 167 -6.59 -18.20 6.61
C GLY A 167 -6.18 -19.38 7.49
N PHE A 168 -6.15 -19.22 8.82
CA PHE A 168 -5.80 -20.30 9.75
C PHE A 168 -6.99 -20.78 10.57
N VAL A 169 -7.70 -19.86 11.24
CA VAL A 169 -8.80 -20.23 12.16
C VAL A 169 -10.03 -20.70 11.37
N VAL A 170 -10.62 -19.82 10.54
CA VAL A 170 -11.84 -20.16 9.81
C VAL A 170 -11.61 -21.32 8.84
N TYR A 171 -10.45 -21.33 8.17
CA TYR A 171 -10.06 -22.45 7.30
C TYR A 171 -10.00 -23.80 8.03
N ARG A 172 -9.46 -23.85 9.27
CA ARG A 172 -9.31 -25.11 10.02
C ARG A 172 -10.58 -25.57 10.73
N TYR A 173 -11.38 -24.65 11.28
CA TYR A 173 -12.57 -25.00 12.06
C TYR A 173 -13.85 -25.10 11.21
N ARG A 174 -13.96 -24.38 10.09
CA ARG A 174 -15.17 -24.34 9.24
C ARG A 174 -14.81 -24.24 7.73
N PRO A 175 -14.19 -25.27 7.14
CA PRO A 175 -13.72 -25.23 5.76
C PRO A 175 -14.84 -25.00 4.73
N ASP A 176 -16.03 -25.57 4.95
CA ASP A 176 -17.16 -25.44 4.02
C ASP A 176 -17.65 -23.99 3.90
N LEU A 177 -17.65 -23.25 5.01
CA LEU A 177 -18.02 -21.83 5.01
C LEU A 177 -16.95 -20.99 4.31
N TRP A 178 -15.67 -21.29 4.59
CA TRP A 178 -14.56 -20.56 4.00
C TRP A 178 -14.53 -20.70 2.48
N GLN A 179 -14.62 -21.91 1.95
CA GLN A 179 -14.59 -22.14 0.49
C GLN A 179 -15.74 -21.44 -0.24
N LYS A 180 -16.92 -21.38 0.37
CA LYS A 180 -18.12 -20.79 -0.25
C LYS A 180 -18.14 -19.27 -0.17
N TYR A 181 -17.72 -18.68 0.95
CA TYR A 181 -17.95 -17.27 1.24
C TYR A 181 -16.69 -16.40 1.27
N ASN A 182 -15.47 -16.96 1.24
CA ASN A 182 -14.26 -16.15 1.40
C ASN A 182 -14.13 -15.04 0.33
N TYR A 183 -14.38 -15.34 -0.94
CA TYR A 183 -14.34 -14.32 -2.00
C TYR A 183 -15.46 -13.27 -1.88
N VAL A 184 -16.66 -13.70 -1.47
CA VAL A 184 -17.81 -12.79 -1.26
C VAL A 184 -17.55 -11.87 -0.07
N LEU A 185 -16.99 -12.41 1.02
CA LEU A 185 -16.60 -11.66 2.20
C LEU A 185 -15.51 -10.64 1.86
N SER A 186 -14.49 -11.03 1.10
CA SER A 186 -13.44 -10.12 0.62
C SER A 186 -14.06 -8.95 -0.16
N GLY A 187 -14.88 -9.24 -1.16
CA GLY A 187 -15.55 -8.19 -1.94
C GLY A 187 -16.50 -7.32 -1.11
N GLY A 188 -17.15 -7.91 -0.10
CA GLY A 188 -18.01 -7.18 0.84
C GLY A 188 -17.23 -6.24 1.76
N LEU A 189 -16.04 -6.64 2.20
CA LEU A 189 -15.15 -5.78 3.00
C LEU A 189 -14.59 -4.62 2.16
N ASP A 190 -14.19 -4.87 0.91
CA ASP A 190 -13.69 -3.82 0.01
C ASP A 190 -14.78 -2.79 -0.31
N ALA A 191 -15.98 -3.26 -0.67
CA ALA A 191 -17.12 -2.38 -0.91
C ALA A 191 -17.54 -1.64 0.37
N GLY A 192 -17.59 -2.34 1.51
CA GLY A 192 -17.92 -1.77 2.81
C GLY A 192 -16.98 -0.64 3.22
N LEU A 193 -15.67 -0.82 3.03
CA LEU A 193 -14.66 0.21 3.26
C LEU A 193 -14.91 1.45 2.40
N ALA A 194 -15.18 1.26 1.10
CA ALA A 194 -15.46 2.38 0.19
C ALA A 194 -16.72 3.16 0.60
N PHE A 195 -17.83 2.48 0.90
CA PHE A 195 -19.07 3.12 1.34
C PHE A 195 -18.90 3.84 2.68
N MET A 196 -18.24 3.21 3.66
CA MET A 196 -18.00 3.82 4.95
C MET A 196 -17.07 5.03 4.84
N GLY A 197 -16.06 4.98 3.96
CA GLY A 197 -15.18 6.12 3.69
C GLY A 197 -15.96 7.35 3.20
N VAL A 198 -16.87 7.16 2.23
CA VAL A 198 -17.72 8.25 1.72
C VAL A 198 -18.68 8.75 2.80
N LEU A 199 -19.26 7.85 3.60
CA LEU A 199 -20.15 8.22 4.70
C LEU A 199 -19.43 9.07 5.76
N ILE A 200 -18.24 8.64 6.18
CA ILE A 200 -17.41 9.36 7.15
C ILE A 200 -17.00 10.72 6.58
N TYR A 201 -16.61 10.79 5.30
CA TYR A 201 -16.30 12.05 4.63
C TYR A 201 -17.48 13.04 4.70
N LEU A 202 -18.69 12.59 4.37
CA LEU A 202 -19.88 13.46 4.37
C LEU A 202 -20.34 13.85 5.78
N CYS A 203 -20.21 12.96 6.77
CA CYS A 203 -20.71 13.21 8.12
C CYS A 203 -19.72 13.93 9.04
N LEU A 204 -18.41 13.67 8.89
CA LEU A 204 -17.37 14.15 9.79
C LEU A 204 -16.32 14.99 9.07
N GLY A 205 -15.90 14.54 7.87
CA GLY A 205 -14.87 15.22 7.08
C GLY A 205 -15.27 16.64 6.70
N LEU A 206 -16.44 16.82 6.07
CA LEU A 206 -16.91 18.14 5.62
C LEU A 206 -17.03 19.20 6.73
N GLU A 207 -17.33 18.78 7.96
CA GLU A 207 -17.48 19.67 9.13
C GLU A 207 -16.18 19.79 9.95
N ASP A 208 -15.07 19.23 9.47
CA ASP A 208 -13.75 19.19 10.13
C ASP A 208 -13.79 18.63 11.57
N ILE A 209 -14.68 17.66 11.81
CA ILE A 209 -14.86 17.04 13.14
C ILE A 209 -13.89 15.87 13.27
N SER A 210 -12.86 16.04 14.10
CA SER A 210 -11.97 14.95 14.52
C SER A 210 -12.54 14.22 15.74
N LEU A 211 -12.70 12.90 15.62
CA LEU A 211 -13.05 12.03 16.75
C LEU A 211 -11.79 11.35 17.26
N ASN A 212 -11.48 11.41 18.55
CA ASN A 212 -10.39 10.61 19.12
C ASN A 212 -10.92 9.24 19.56
N TRP A 213 -10.47 8.18 18.88
CA TRP A 213 -10.80 6.79 19.19
C TRP A 213 -9.54 5.92 19.15
N TRP A 214 -9.68 4.68 19.65
CA TRP A 214 -8.61 3.67 19.83
C TRP A 214 -7.94 3.15 18.53
N GLY A 215 -8.14 3.81 17.38
CA GLY A 215 -7.51 3.48 16.10
C GLY A 215 -7.12 4.69 15.23
N ASN A 216 -7.23 5.93 15.73
CA ASN A 216 -6.83 7.12 14.95
C ASN A 216 -5.35 7.46 15.08
N ASP A 217 -4.70 7.01 16.15
CA ASP A 217 -3.25 7.14 16.30
C ASP A 217 -2.54 6.03 15.50
N LEU A 218 -2.27 6.30 14.23
CA LEU A 218 -1.69 5.33 13.29
C LEU A 218 -0.33 4.78 13.72
N ASP A 219 0.46 5.56 14.46
CA ASP A 219 1.81 5.17 14.85
C ASP A 219 1.99 4.95 16.37
N GLY A 220 0.98 5.29 17.19
CA GLY A 220 1.01 5.17 18.66
C GLY A 220 2.21 5.88 19.34
N CYS A 221 3.03 6.60 18.57
CA CYS A 221 4.28 7.20 18.97
C CYS A 221 4.40 8.56 18.28
N PRO A 222 4.29 9.67 19.03
CA PRO A 222 4.34 11.03 18.46
C PRO A 222 5.72 11.37 17.85
N LEU A 223 6.75 10.56 18.13
CA LEU A 223 8.09 10.70 17.59
C LEU A 223 8.30 10.00 16.23
N ALA A 224 7.33 9.21 15.76
CA ALA A 224 7.45 8.47 14.50
C ALA A 224 7.51 9.40 13.28
N SER A 225 6.89 10.58 13.36
CA SER A 225 6.94 11.63 12.33
C SER A 225 8.21 12.48 12.40
N CYS A 226 9.04 12.32 13.43
CA CYS A 226 10.22 13.15 13.63
C CYS A 226 11.38 12.74 12.73
N PRO A 227 12.10 13.71 12.13
CA PRO A 227 13.27 13.41 11.33
C PRO A 227 14.38 12.82 12.21
N THR A 228 14.88 11.66 11.81
CA THR A 228 16.05 11.02 12.45
C THR A 228 17.37 11.43 11.81
N ALA A 229 17.32 12.24 10.74
CA ALA A 229 18.49 12.74 10.04
C ALA A 229 19.21 13.81 10.86
N LYS A 230 20.54 13.66 11.00
CA LYS A 230 21.38 14.62 11.71
C LYS A 230 21.32 16.01 11.05
N GLY A 231 21.08 17.04 11.86
CA GLY A 231 21.02 18.44 11.41
C GLY A 231 19.68 18.90 10.84
N VAL A 232 18.65 18.06 10.81
CA VAL A 232 17.28 18.47 10.45
C VAL A 232 16.53 18.83 11.73
N VAL A 233 16.24 20.12 11.91
CA VAL A 233 15.48 20.63 13.07
C VAL A 233 14.04 20.85 12.65
N VAL A 234 13.13 20.11 13.28
CA VAL A 234 11.68 20.28 13.15
C VAL A 234 11.12 20.61 14.53
N GLU A 235 10.27 21.63 14.62
CA GLU A 235 9.62 22.02 15.88
C GLU A 235 8.85 20.83 16.46
N GLY A 236 9.09 20.50 17.73
CA GLY A 236 8.47 19.37 18.42
C GLY A 236 9.23 18.04 18.36
N CYS A 237 10.36 17.97 17.65
CA CYS A 237 11.15 16.75 17.50
C CYS A 237 12.53 16.83 18.19
N PRO A 238 13.04 15.73 18.79
CA PRO A 238 14.36 15.70 19.39
C PRO A 238 15.44 15.82 18.31
N VAL A 239 16.35 16.77 18.48
CA VAL A 239 17.46 17.00 17.55
C VAL A 239 18.52 15.91 17.76
N VAL A 240 18.79 15.14 16.71
CA VAL A 240 19.88 14.16 16.71
C VAL A 240 21.17 14.88 16.30
N TYR A 241 22.08 15.10 17.26
CA TYR A 241 23.42 15.66 17.06
C TYR A 241 24.39 14.60 16.50
#